data_AF-A0AAZ3R8Z3-F1
#
_entry.id   AF-A0AAZ3R8Z3-F1
#
_cell.length_a   1.000
_cell.length_b   1.000
_cell.length_c   1.000
_cell.angle_alpha   90.00
_cell.angle_beta   90.00
_cell.angle_gamma   90.00
#
_symmetry.space_group_name_H-M   'P 1'
#
loop_
_entity.id
_entity.type
_entity.pdbx_description
1 polymer ?
#
loop_
_entity_poly.entity_id
_entity_poly.type
_entity_poly.pdbx_seq_one_letter_code
_entity_poly.pdbx_strand_id
1 'polypeptide(L)' 'MSSFRTSLNVLEWPSQCPDLHLWRNLKIAVQQHSQSNLTELERICREEWKKVPKYRCAKLVASYPRRLQAVIAAKGASTK' A
#
# COMPACT_ATOMS: atom_id res chain seq x y z
N MET A 1 -18.34 30.08 8.59
CA MET A 1 -17.99 28.71 8.14
C MET A 1 -16.48 28.65 8.00
N SER A 2 -15.78 28.08 8.98
CA SER A 2 -14.32 28.01 8.99
C SER A 2 -13.86 26.88 8.08
N SER A 3 -13.25 27.23 6.94
CA SER A 3 -12.65 26.29 6.01
C SER A 3 -11.32 25.79 6.59
N PHE A 4 -11.26 24.51 6.96
CA PHE A 4 -10.00 23.84 7.26
C PHE A 4 -9.20 23.69 5.96
N ARG A 5 -8.26 24.61 5.71
CA ARG A 5 -7.21 24.39 4.71
C ARG A 5 -6.25 23.36 5.27
N THR A 6 -6.36 22.12 4.82
CA THR A 6 -5.30 21.12 5.01
C THR A 6 -4.16 21.46 4.06
N SER A 7 -3.09 22.06 4.58
CA SER A 7 -1.82 22.23 3.87
C SER A 7 -1.10 20.88 3.78
N LEU A 8 -1.60 19.98 2.93
CA LEU A 8 -0.96 18.72 2.63
C LEU A 8 -0.09 18.90 1.39
N ASN A 9 1.22 18.70 1.55
CA ASN A 9 2.13 18.56 0.41
C ASN A 9 1.84 17.21 -0.25
N VAL A 10 1.13 17.26 -1.38
CA VAL A 10 0.84 16.07 -2.19
C VAL A 10 2.12 15.68 -2.91
N LEU A 11 2.61 14.47 -2.65
CA LEU A 11 3.74 13.91 -3.38
C LEU A 11 3.29 13.56 -4.80
N GLU A 12 4.07 13.94 -5.81
CA GLU A 12 3.83 13.53 -7.19
C GLU A 12 3.96 12.00 -7.30
N TRP A 13 2.85 11.35 -7.66
CA TRP A 13 2.72 9.90 -7.54
C TRP A 13 2.90 9.21 -8.91
N PRO A 14 3.96 8.42 -9.13
CA PRO A 14 4.12 7.66 -10.36
C PRO A 14 3.09 6.53 -10.44
N SER A 15 2.66 6.19 -11.66
CA SER A 15 1.69 5.12 -11.95
C SER A 15 2.13 3.73 -11.47
N GLN A 16 3.43 3.52 -11.25
CA GLN A 16 3.99 2.28 -10.69
C GLN A 16 4.08 2.33 -9.17
N CYS A 17 2.90 2.39 -8.56
CA CYS A 17 2.72 2.49 -7.13
C CYS A 17 3.15 1.22 -6.37
N PRO A 18 3.98 1.33 -5.33
CA PRO A 18 4.41 0.20 -4.50
C PRO A 18 3.37 -0.33 -3.51
N ASP A 19 2.26 0.37 -3.30
CA ASP A 19 1.18 -0.07 -2.39
C ASP A 19 0.53 -1.37 -2.86
N LEU A 20 0.67 -1.69 -4.15
CA LEU A 20 0.28 -2.97 -4.73
C LEU A 20 0.92 -4.16 -3.99
N HIS A 21 2.13 -4.02 -3.45
CA HIS A 21 2.79 -5.11 -2.71
C HIS A 21 2.18 -5.33 -1.32
N LEU A 22 1.77 -4.26 -0.63
CA LEU A 22 1.10 -4.40 0.67
C LEU A 22 -0.29 -5.03 0.50
N TRP A 23 -1.04 -4.54 -0.49
CA TRP A 23 -2.35 -5.10 -0.85
C TRP A 23 -2.26 -6.56 -1.30
N ARG A 24 -1.24 -6.93 -2.08
CA ARG A 24 -1.02 -8.32 -2.48
C ARG A 24 -0.81 -9.23 -1.28
N ASN A 25 0.03 -8.82 -0.33
CA ASN A 25 0.27 -9.62 0.88
C ASN A 25 -1.00 -9.77 1.73
N LEU A 26 -1.78 -8.69 1.87
CA LEU A 26 -3.05 -8.74 2.58
C LEU A 26 -4.03 -9.71 1.89
N LYS A 27 -4.17 -9.63 0.57
CA LYS A 27 -5.04 -10.54 -0.20
C LYS A 27 -4.65 -12.00 0.00
N ILE A 28 -3.36 -12.32 -0.06
CA ILE A 28 -2.86 -13.69 0.17
C ILE A 28 -3.22 -14.16 1.58
N ALA A 29 -3.01 -13.33 2.61
CA ALA A 29 -3.34 -13.69 3.98
C ALA A 29 -4.84 -13.89 4.18
N VAL A 30 -5.68 -13.00 3.62
CA VAL A 30 -7.13 -13.09 3.67
C VAL A 30 -7.64 -14.35 2.95
N GLN A 31 -7.06 -14.71 1.81
CA GLN A 31 -7.40 -15.93 1.05
C GLN A 31 -7.05 -17.24 1.76
N GLN A 32 -6.15 -17.23 2.73
CA GLN A 32 -5.85 -18.43 3.53
C GLN A 32 -6.99 -18.79 4.49
N HIS A 33 -7.91 -17.85 4.75
CA HIS A 33 -9.10 -18.11 5.55
C HIS A 33 -10.26 -18.55 4.66
N SER A 34 -11.03 -19.54 5.10
CA SER A 34 -12.28 -19.92 4.43
C SER A 34 -13.39 -18.94 4.84
N GLN A 35 -13.79 -18.06 3.92
CA GLN A 35 -14.78 -17.02 4.19
C GLN A 35 -16.07 -17.30 3.44
N SER A 36 -17.19 -17.30 4.17
CA SER A 36 -18.49 -17.66 3.60
C SER A 36 -19.40 -16.45 3.35
N ASN A 37 -19.09 -15.29 3.93
CA ASN A 37 -19.90 -14.07 3.81
C ASN A 37 -19.05 -12.78 3.94
N LEU A 38 -19.64 -11.64 3.56
CA LEU A 38 -18.96 -10.34 3.55
C LEU A 38 -18.56 -9.83 4.93
N THR A 39 -19.37 -10.09 5.97
CA THR A 39 -19.06 -9.67 7.35
C THR A 39 -17.80 -10.36 7.87
N GLU A 40 -17.66 -11.64 7.57
CA GLU A 40 -16.50 -12.44 7.97
C GLU A 40 -15.25 -12.02 7.18
N LEU A 41 -15.40 -11.75 5.88
CA LEU A 41 -14.34 -11.16 5.06
C LEU A 41 -13.84 -9.82 5.63
N GLU A 42 -14.76 -8.93 6.03
CA GLU A 42 -14.39 -7.65 6.63
C GLU A 42 -13.62 -7.84 7.94
N ARG A 43 -14.13 -8.71 8.83
CA ARG A 43 -13.50 -9.03 10.11
C ARG A 43 -12.07 -9.55 9.90
N ILE A 44 -11.90 -10.53 9.01
CA ILE A 44 -10.60 -11.13 8.69
C ILE A 44 -9.66 -10.10 8.07
N CYS A 45 -10.15 -9.25 7.17
CA CYS A 45 -9.33 -8.17 6.59
C CYS A 45 -8.77 -7.24 7.68
N ARG A 46 -9.59 -6.86 8.66
CA ARG A 46 -9.15 -6.01 9.79
C ARG A 46 -8.14 -6.73 10.68
N GLU A 47 -8.32 -8.02 10.92
CA GLU A 47 -7.39 -8.83 11.73
C GLU A 47 -6.04 -9.02 11.05
N GLU A 48 -6.04 -9.44 9.78
CA GLU A 48 -4.82 -9.58 8.99
C GLU A 48 -4.11 -8.24 8.79
N TRP A 49 -4.85 -7.15 8.61
CA TRP A 49 -4.28 -5.81 8.55
C TRP A 49 -3.54 -5.44 9.83
N LYS A 50 -4.12 -5.73 11.01
CA LYS A 50 -3.47 -5.47 12.31
C LYS A 50 -2.19 -6.28 12.52
N LYS A 51 -2.07 -7.45 11.87
CA LYS A 51 -0.87 -8.30 11.93
C LYS A 51 0.26 -7.77 11.06
N VAL A 52 0.01 -6.86 10.12
CA VAL A 52 1.07 -6.26 9.31
C VAL A 52 2.04 -5.49 10.22
N PRO A 53 3.31 -5.92 10.32
CA PRO A 53 4.22 -5.29 11.24
C PRO A 53 4.68 -3.94 10.69
N LYS A 54 4.76 -2.92 11.56
CA LYS A 54 5.10 -1.53 11.19
C LYS A 54 6.39 -1.40 10.37
N TYR A 55 7.39 -2.26 10.63
CA TYR A 55 8.65 -2.26 9.90
C TYR A 55 8.47 -2.55 8.39
N ARG A 56 7.45 -3.33 7.99
CA ARG A 56 7.15 -3.60 6.58
C ARG A 56 6.73 -2.31 5.88
N CYS A 57 5.86 -1.53 6.50
CA CYS A 57 5.45 -0.22 6.01
C CYS A 57 6.65 0.75 5.96
N ALA A 58 7.46 0.78 7.02
CA ALA A 58 8.66 1.61 7.06
C ALA A 58 9.67 1.27 5.95
N LYS A 59 9.90 -0.02 5.67
CA LYS A 59 10.76 -0.49 4.57
C LYS A 59 10.21 -0.09 3.20
N LEU A 60 8.89 -0.14 3.02
CA LEU A 60 8.25 0.35 1.79
C LEU A 60 8.46 1.84 1.60
N VAL A 61 8.28 2.66 2.64
CA VAL A 61 8.53 4.10 2.55
C VAL A 61 10.01 4.39 2.29
N ALA A 62 10.92 3.73 3.02
CA ALA A 62 12.37 3.93 2.87
C ALA A 62 12.90 3.54 1.48
N SER A 63 12.29 2.55 0.82
CA SER A 63 12.67 2.13 -0.54
C SER A 63 12.05 3.00 -1.66
N TYR A 64 11.14 3.91 -1.31
CA TYR A 64 10.42 4.74 -2.28
C TYR A 64 11.35 5.61 -3.15
N PRO A 65 12.35 6.34 -2.60
CA PRO A 65 13.23 7.18 -3.42
C PRO A 65 13.99 6.38 -4.49
N ARG A 66 14.50 5.20 -4.11
CA ARG A 66 15.23 4.31 -5.04
C ARG A 66 14.33 3.80 -6.17
N ARG A 67 13.07 3.46 -5.88
CA ARG A 67 12.11 3.03 -6.90
C ARG A 67 11.71 4.18 -7.81
N LEU A 68 11.49 5.37 -7.25
CA LEU A 68 11.20 6.56 -8.05
C LEU A 68 12.33 6.84 -9.04
N GLN A 69 13.58 6.78 -8.59
CA GLN A 69 14.75 6.87 -9.48
C GLN A 69 14.74 5.80 -10.58
N ALA A 70 14.38 4.55 -10.24
CA ALA A 70 14.28 3.49 -11.23
C ALA A 70 13.17 3.76 -12.27
N VAL A 71 12.01 4.28 -11.85
CA VAL A 71 10.90 4.63 -12.76
C VAL A 71 11.29 5.79 -13.67
N ILE A 72 11.97 6.81 -13.14
CA ILE A 72 12.50 7.92 -13.92
C ILE A 72 13.51 7.42 -14.95
N ALA A 73 14.46 6.57 -14.54
CA ALA A 73 15.46 5.97 -15.44
C ALA A 73 14.79 5.10 -16.53
N ALA A 74 13.72 4.38 -16.18
CA ALA A 74 12.92 3.59 -17.11
C ALA A 74 11.96 4.43 -17.97
N LYS A 75 11.96 5.77 -17.84
CA LYS A 75 11.03 6.68 -18.53
C LYS A 75 9.55 6.28 -18.35
N GLY A 76 9.20 5.82 -17.14
CA GLY A 76 7.85 5.35 -16.82
C GLY A 76 7.55 3.89 -17.19
N ALA A 77 8.48 3.16 -17.83
CA ALA A 77 8.34 1.73 -18.11
C ALA A 77 8.52 0.87 -16.85
N SER A 78 8.11 -0.40 -16.92
CA SER A 78 8.09 -1.33 -15.77
C SER A 78 9.46 -1.46 -15.09
N THR A 79 9.46 -1.40 -13.76
CA THR A 79 10.65 -1.56 -12.91
C THR A 79 10.57 -2.85 -12.09
N LYS A 80 11.73 -3.38 -11.65
CA LYS A 80 11.84 -4.64 -10.88
C LYS A 80 11.50 -4.47 -9.40
#